data_AF-A0A420CT01-F1
#
_entry.id   AF-A0A420CT01-F1
#
_cell.length_a   1.000
_cell.length_b   1.000
_cell.length_c   1.000
_cell.angle_alpha   90.00
_cell.angle_beta   90.00
_cell.angle_gamma   90.00
#
_symmetry.space_group_name_H-M   'P 1'
#
loop_
_entity.id
_entity.type
_entity.pdbx_description
1 polymer ?
#
loop_
_entity_poly.entity_id
_entity_poly.type
_entity_poly.pdbx_seq_one_letter_code
_entity_poly.pdbx_strand_id
1 'polypeptide(L)'
;MIFQIKEGAVYSTSGNETVKISSDITESPYNQNFHKDKYGFEMSPTDIKNYAAHIFIWDYILKNDITTPCIILENDVKLKHTYEELCTDINSLDNEWDLIIPYNKLQEDTIPRNEIFPSRLGYYWGSYIYVINGEKITSMDCLKSIKQPIDEEILECSFNNSLKTLVIDTGWFEYDEVNCPVYKSRGSFFIEKIKKINLWEERHKEQAVEILKYLGEKAKELDLSLFAHAGTLLGIIRHDDIMPWDDDIDLCMDENEIELLLRAVENDNMIKFTKRIWHKTRSEYYKFFYKDGEYKEGYDYTFPFVDIWLLFRRGENLYMTSDGYEVLTTDYFPGKAYELYKAPILVPHNHESILQKMYKNWDKYIKVFSWSHRKKENCIDSIIAPIHTDGKGRIINQN
;
A
#
# COMPACT_ATOMS: atom_id res chain seq x y z
N MET A 1 28.49 -10.84 20.76
CA MET A 1 27.43 -11.78 21.20
C MET A 1 26.31 -11.81 20.16
N ILE A 2 25.61 -12.93 19.98
CA ILE A 2 24.43 -12.99 19.09
C ILE A 2 23.16 -13.02 19.96
N PHE A 3 22.16 -12.23 19.59
CA PHE A 3 20.82 -12.24 20.16
C PHE A 3 19.82 -12.58 19.06
N GLN A 4 18.89 -13.49 19.34
CA GLN A 4 17.88 -13.90 18.38
C GLN A 4 16.47 -13.82 18.98
N ILE A 5 15.59 -13.10 18.30
CA ILE A 5 14.16 -13.03 18.61
C ILE A 5 13.48 -14.18 17.86
N LYS A 6 12.86 -15.11 18.59
CA LYS A 6 12.04 -16.20 18.01
C LYS A 6 10.70 -16.29 18.71
N GLU A 7 9.61 -16.11 17.95
CA GLU A 7 8.23 -16.27 18.44
C GLU A 7 7.93 -15.44 19.70
N GLY A 8 8.58 -14.27 19.83
CA GLY A 8 8.44 -13.38 20.98
C GLY A 8 9.29 -13.73 22.20
N ALA A 9 10.11 -14.78 22.12
CA ALA A 9 11.19 -15.06 23.06
C ALA A 9 12.52 -14.51 22.56
N VAL A 10 13.44 -14.24 23.49
CA VAL A 10 14.80 -13.80 23.18
C VAL A 10 15.79 -14.87 23.64
N TYR A 11 16.68 -15.23 22.73
CA TYR A 11 17.79 -16.15 22.96
C TYR A 11 19.10 -15.38 22.82
N SER A 12 20.09 -15.74 23.62
CA SER A 12 21.46 -15.27 23.44
C SER A 12 22.37 -16.46 23.12
N THR A 13 23.34 -16.22 22.24
CA THR A 13 24.36 -17.19 21.86
C THR A 13 25.74 -16.60 22.09
N SER A 14 26.57 -17.35 22.81
CA SER A 14 27.99 -17.06 23.05
C SER A 14 28.80 -18.33 22.85
N GLY A 15 29.75 -18.32 21.90
CA GLY A 15 30.42 -19.55 21.46
C GLY A 15 29.41 -20.59 20.96
N ASN A 16 29.42 -21.77 21.56
CA ASN A 16 28.53 -22.89 21.20
C ASN A 16 27.27 -23.00 22.07
N GLU A 17 27.06 -22.08 23.02
CA GLU A 17 25.93 -22.13 23.95
C GLU A 17 24.85 -21.14 23.55
N THR A 18 23.61 -21.64 23.41
CA THR A 18 22.41 -20.82 23.21
C THR A 18 21.48 -20.95 24.40
N VAL A 19 21.13 -19.82 25.02
CA VAL A 19 20.29 -19.76 26.21
C VAL A 19 19.08 -18.87 25.94
N LYS A 20 17.89 -19.33 26.36
CA LYS A 20 16.69 -18.50 26.38
C LYS A 20 16.79 -17.51 27.55
N ILE A 21 16.86 -16.22 27.27
CA ILE A 21 17.01 -15.17 28.28
C ILE A 21 15.71 -14.41 28.57
N SER A 22 14.66 -14.61 27.76
CA SER A 22 13.30 -14.17 28.06
C SER A 22 12.24 -15.06 27.40
N SER A 23 11.12 -15.30 28.10
CA SER A 23 9.95 -16.01 27.57
C SER A 23 8.74 -15.12 27.31
N ASP A 24 8.63 -13.99 28.00
CA ASP A 24 7.44 -13.12 27.98
C ASP A 24 7.87 -11.66 28.15
N ILE A 25 8.09 -11.00 27.03
CA ILE A 25 8.46 -9.59 27.03
C ILE A 25 7.17 -8.79 27.19
N THR A 26 7.00 -8.21 28.38
CA THR A 26 5.91 -7.30 28.69
C THR A 26 6.08 -5.99 27.92
N GLU A 27 4.97 -5.34 27.60
CA GLU A 27 4.97 -4.05 26.90
C GLU A 27 5.81 -3.01 27.68
N SER A 28 6.75 -2.37 26.97
CA SER A 28 7.51 -1.21 27.42
C SER A 28 6.61 0.04 27.47
N PRO A 29 7.06 1.22 27.98
CA PRO A 29 6.28 2.46 27.87
C PRO A 29 6.05 2.84 26.40
N TYR A 30 4.91 2.43 25.88
CA TYR A 30 4.43 2.75 24.54
C TYR A 30 3.67 4.08 24.55
N ASN A 31 3.99 4.98 23.62
CA ASN A 31 3.17 6.16 23.39
C ASN A 31 1.95 5.77 22.53
N GLN A 32 0.87 5.40 23.21
CA GLN A 32 -0.37 4.91 22.60
C GLN A 32 -0.98 5.84 21.55
N ASN A 33 -0.69 7.14 21.63
CA ASN A 33 -1.30 8.13 20.75
C ASN A 33 -0.44 8.47 19.55
N PHE A 34 0.90 8.35 19.60
CA PHE A 34 1.76 8.86 18.52
C PHE A 34 1.38 8.31 17.14
N HIS A 35 1.31 6.98 17.00
CA HIS A 35 1.05 6.35 15.71
C HIS A 35 -0.36 6.68 15.20
N LYS A 36 -1.33 6.71 16.11
CA LYS A 36 -2.72 7.05 15.82
C LYS A 36 -2.88 8.52 15.43
N ASP A 37 -2.20 9.43 16.11
CA ASP A 37 -2.24 10.86 15.81
C ASP A 37 -1.56 11.17 14.47
N LYS A 38 -0.51 10.42 14.12
CA LYS A 38 0.25 10.59 12.87
C LYS A 38 -0.41 9.93 11.66
N TYR A 39 -0.98 8.75 11.83
CA TYR A 39 -1.47 7.92 10.71
C TYR A 39 -2.96 7.55 10.80
N GLY A 40 -3.65 7.91 11.88
CA GLY A 40 -5.07 7.66 12.13
C GLY A 40 -5.41 6.28 12.73
N PHE A 41 -4.42 5.37 12.84
CA PHE A 41 -4.58 4.04 13.43
C PHE A 41 -3.41 3.66 14.34
N GLU A 42 -3.67 2.71 15.24
CA GLU A 42 -2.67 2.15 16.16
C GLU A 42 -1.62 1.28 15.45
N MET A 43 -0.51 0.98 16.13
CA MET A 43 0.46 -0.01 15.66
C MET A 43 -0.09 -1.43 15.77
N SER A 44 0.40 -2.34 14.91
CA SER A 44 0.14 -3.76 15.08
C SER A 44 0.66 -4.25 16.45
N PRO A 45 -0.11 -5.07 17.20
CA PRO A 45 0.36 -5.67 18.45
C PRO A 45 1.67 -6.46 18.29
N THR A 46 1.88 -7.09 17.13
CA THR A 46 3.11 -7.82 16.83
C THR A 46 4.30 -6.88 16.70
N ASP A 47 4.12 -5.69 16.10
CA ASP A 47 5.19 -4.67 16.02
C ASP A 47 5.56 -4.15 17.41
N ILE A 48 4.57 -3.92 18.28
CA ILE A 48 4.80 -3.50 19.68
C ILE A 48 5.59 -4.56 20.44
N LYS A 49 5.18 -5.84 20.34
CA LYS A 49 5.86 -6.96 20.99
C LYS A 49 7.28 -7.15 20.44
N ASN A 50 7.45 -7.02 19.13
CA ASN A 50 8.75 -7.11 18.48
C ASN A 50 9.69 -6.01 18.98
N TYR A 51 9.24 -4.75 18.97
CA TYR A 51 10.02 -3.63 19.48
C TYR A 51 10.40 -3.84 20.96
N ALA A 52 9.45 -4.24 21.81
CA ALA A 52 9.75 -4.52 23.21
C ALA A 52 10.89 -5.56 23.37
N ALA A 53 10.99 -6.53 22.46
CA ALA A 53 12.08 -7.50 22.45
C ALA A 53 13.45 -6.88 22.17
N HIS A 54 13.53 -5.92 21.25
CA HIS A 54 14.75 -5.15 21.02
C HIS A 54 15.14 -4.31 22.25
N ILE A 55 14.18 -3.63 22.89
CA ILE A 55 14.42 -2.86 24.11
C ILE A 55 15.00 -3.75 25.21
N PHE A 56 14.42 -4.94 25.42
CA PHE A 56 14.91 -5.93 26.38
C PHE A 56 16.36 -6.35 26.07
N ILE A 57 16.69 -6.61 24.80
CA ILE A 57 18.07 -6.96 24.40
C ILE A 57 19.02 -5.82 24.77
N TRP A 58 18.66 -4.56 24.51
CA TRP A 58 19.51 -3.42 24.85
C TRP A 58 19.72 -3.27 26.35
N ASP A 59 18.66 -3.44 27.15
CA ASP A 59 18.77 -3.44 28.62
C ASP A 59 19.63 -4.59 29.12
N TYR A 60 19.54 -5.77 28.48
CA TYR A 60 20.38 -6.91 28.81
C TYR A 60 21.86 -6.64 28.51
N ILE A 61 22.18 -6.06 27.34
CA ILE A 61 23.55 -5.68 26.96
C ILE A 61 24.13 -4.69 27.98
N LEU A 62 23.37 -3.64 28.30
CA LEU A 62 23.78 -2.62 29.26
C LEU A 62 23.98 -3.20 30.67
N LYS A 63 23.02 -3.99 31.16
CA LYS A 63 23.06 -4.56 32.52
C LYS A 63 24.22 -5.54 32.74
N ASN A 64 24.69 -6.20 31.68
CA ASN A 64 25.76 -7.20 31.75
C ASN A 64 27.10 -6.65 31.23
N ASP A 65 27.24 -5.33 31.03
CA ASP A 65 28.46 -4.66 30.58
C ASP A 65 29.07 -5.30 29.32
N ILE A 66 28.23 -5.72 28.36
CA ILE A 66 28.70 -6.39 27.14
C ILE A 66 29.26 -5.34 26.18
N THR A 67 30.59 -5.35 26.01
CA THR A 67 31.30 -4.39 25.14
C THR A 67 31.55 -4.89 23.72
N THR A 68 31.49 -6.20 23.49
CA THR A 68 31.72 -6.78 22.15
C THR A 68 30.60 -6.40 21.16
N PRO A 69 30.84 -6.45 19.84
CA PRO A 69 29.79 -6.30 18.85
C PRO A 69 28.61 -7.25 19.11
N CYS A 70 27.40 -6.69 19.17
CA CYS A 70 26.18 -7.45 19.44
C CYS A 70 25.37 -7.57 18.15
N ILE A 71 25.17 -8.78 17.64
CA ILE A 71 24.37 -9.04 16.44
C ILE A 71 22.97 -9.42 16.88
N ILE A 72 21.97 -8.66 16.44
CA ILE A 72 20.56 -8.90 16.75
C ILE A 72 19.91 -9.47 15.50
N LEU A 73 19.21 -10.58 15.66
CA LEU A 73 18.54 -11.33 14.59
C LEU A 73 17.05 -11.47 14.91
N GLU A 74 16.19 -11.21 13.94
CA GLU A 74 14.77 -11.55 14.02
C GLU A 74 14.48 -12.99 13.56
N ASN A 75 13.18 -13.33 13.60
CA ASN A 75 12.66 -14.61 13.15
C ASN A 75 13.16 -14.94 11.73
N ASP A 76 13.50 -16.21 11.51
CA ASP A 76 13.83 -16.79 10.20
C ASP A 76 15.08 -16.24 9.50
N VAL A 77 15.87 -15.39 10.18
CA VAL A 77 17.19 -14.99 9.70
C VAL A 77 18.21 -16.11 9.93
N LYS A 78 18.93 -16.47 8.87
CA LYS A 78 20.04 -17.44 8.91
C LYS A 78 21.35 -16.72 8.63
N LEU A 79 22.29 -16.78 9.56
CA LEU A 79 23.65 -16.30 9.33
C LEU A 79 24.40 -17.25 8.39
N LYS A 80 25.19 -16.68 7.48
CA LYS A 80 26.12 -17.44 6.62
C LYS A 80 27.51 -17.60 7.22
N HIS A 81 27.79 -16.83 8.27
CA HIS A 81 29.11 -16.73 8.91
C HIS A 81 28.99 -16.96 10.41
N THR A 82 30.09 -17.39 11.03
CA THR A 82 30.17 -17.50 12.49
C THR A 82 30.28 -16.10 13.12
N TYR A 83 30.09 -16.04 14.44
CA TYR A 83 30.27 -14.81 15.19
C TYR A 83 31.68 -14.23 15.02
N GLU A 84 32.70 -15.08 15.04
CA GLU A 84 34.11 -14.69 14.94
C GLU A 84 34.46 -14.14 13.56
N GLU A 85 33.91 -14.74 12.49
CA GLU A 85 34.05 -14.25 11.13
C GLU A 85 33.40 -12.86 10.97
N LEU A 86 32.17 -12.71 11.46
CA LEU A 86 31.47 -11.41 11.43
C LEU A 86 32.22 -10.35 12.24
N CYS A 87 32.77 -10.69 13.40
CA CYS A 87 33.59 -9.77 14.18
C CYS A 87 34.87 -9.36 13.45
N THR A 88 35.47 -10.26 12.67
CA THR A 88 36.65 -9.92 11.86
C THR A 88 36.30 -8.85 10.84
N ASP A 89 35.18 -9.00 10.13
CA ASP A 89 34.68 -8.01 9.18
C ASP A 89 34.33 -6.69 9.88
N ILE A 90 33.57 -6.75 10.98
CA ILE A 90 33.15 -5.57 11.75
C ILE A 90 34.34 -4.78 12.27
N ASN A 91 35.37 -5.46 12.80
CA ASN A 91 36.57 -4.83 13.34
C ASN A 91 37.46 -4.20 12.26
N SER A 92 37.23 -4.55 10.98
CA SER A 92 37.91 -3.90 9.85
C SER A 92 37.28 -2.55 9.46
N LEU A 93 36.09 -2.25 9.97
CA LEU A 93 35.37 -0.99 9.74
C LEU A 93 35.84 0.08 10.73
N ASP A 94 35.76 1.35 10.34
CA ASP A 94 36.00 2.47 11.25
C ASP A 94 35.01 2.39 12.43
N ASN A 95 35.49 2.48 13.68
CA ASN A 95 34.65 2.35 14.89
C ASN A 95 33.78 3.59 15.20
N GLU A 96 33.41 4.37 14.19
CA GLU A 96 32.62 5.61 14.29
C GLU A 96 31.11 5.39 14.12
N TRP A 97 30.62 4.18 14.40
CA TRP A 97 29.19 3.82 14.34
C TRP A 97 28.66 3.43 15.71
N ASP A 98 27.34 3.58 15.88
CA ASP A 98 26.54 3.07 16.99
C ASP A 98 25.83 1.78 16.57
N LEU A 99 25.37 1.74 15.31
CA LEU A 99 24.60 0.64 14.73
C LEU A 99 25.06 0.35 13.30
N ILE A 100 25.13 -0.93 12.90
CA ILE A 100 25.35 -1.36 11.52
C ILE A 100 24.08 -2.03 10.99
N ILE A 101 23.61 -1.62 9.82
CA ILE A 101 22.62 -2.36 9.03
C ILE A 101 23.37 -3.06 7.89
N PRO A 102 23.50 -4.39 7.91
CA PRO A 102 24.32 -5.14 6.96
C PRO A 102 23.57 -5.51 5.66
N TYR A 103 22.61 -4.68 5.26
CA TYR A 103 21.93 -4.74 3.98
C TYR A 103 21.53 -3.33 3.56
N ASN A 104 21.38 -3.10 2.26
CA ASN A 104 21.00 -1.79 1.73
C ASN A 104 19.84 -1.90 0.74
N LYS A 105 18.64 -1.48 1.16
CA LYS A 105 17.47 -1.39 0.27
C LYS A 105 17.32 -0.03 -0.44
N LEU A 106 18.20 0.93 -0.16
CA LEU A 106 18.13 2.28 -0.73
C LEU A 106 18.61 2.34 -2.19
N GLN A 107 19.53 1.46 -2.58
CA GLN A 107 20.03 1.39 -3.97
C GLN A 107 18.98 0.72 -4.89
N GLU A 108 18.75 1.27 -6.08
CA GLU A 108 17.67 0.85 -7.00
C GLU A 108 18.15 -0.09 -8.11
N ASP A 109 17.43 -1.21 -8.28
CA ASP A 109 16.74 -1.67 -9.51
C ASP A 109 16.62 -3.22 -9.60
N THR A 110 17.32 -3.99 -8.76
CA THR A 110 17.33 -5.46 -8.87
C THR A 110 16.45 -6.19 -7.84
N ILE A 111 16.10 -5.55 -6.72
CA ILE A 111 15.33 -6.19 -5.63
C ILE A 111 13.91 -5.61 -5.56
N PRO A 112 12.85 -6.43 -5.78
CA PRO A 112 11.48 -6.01 -5.57
C PRO A 112 11.28 -5.53 -4.13
N ARG A 113 10.79 -4.30 -3.97
CA ARG A 113 10.48 -3.73 -2.65
C ARG A 113 9.05 -4.09 -2.27
N ASN A 114 8.88 -4.69 -1.09
CA ASN A 114 7.55 -5.05 -0.61
C ASN A 114 6.84 -3.80 -0.08
N GLU A 115 5.83 -3.33 -0.80
CA GLU A 115 5.12 -2.10 -0.46
C GLU A 115 4.30 -2.28 0.83
N ILE A 116 4.38 -1.28 1.70
CA ILE A 116 3.56 -1.19 2.90
C ILE A 116 3.51 0.26 3.37
N PHE A 117 2.35 0.70 3.85
CA PHE A 117 2.20 2.05 4.40
C PHE A 117 1.26 1.97 5.61
N PRO A 118 1.65 2.58 6.75
CA PRO A 118 2.66 3.62 6.93
C PRO A 118 4.09 3.09 6.95
N SER A 119 4.94 3.75 6.19
CA SER A 119 6.39 3.54 6.14
C SER A 119 7.04 4.81 5.60
N ARG A 120 8.20 5.18 6.13
CA ARG A 120 8.97 6.36 5.71
C ARG A 120 9.43 6.28 4.26
N LEU A 121 9.76 5.08 3.78
CA LEU A 121 10.28 4.85 2.42
C LEU A 121 9.23 4.31 1.45
N GLY A 122 8.01 4.03 1.93
CA GLY A 122 6.90 3.47 1.15
C GLY A 122 6.99 1.96 0.90
N TYR A 123 7.94 1.30 1.55
CA TYR A 123 8.15 -0.14 1.49
C TYR A 123 8.74 -0.64 2.80
N TYR A 124 8.57 -1.93 3.07
CA TYR A 124 9.03 -2.53 4.31
C TYR A 124 10.56 -2.54 4.37
N TRP A 125 11.12 -1.75 5.29
CA TRP A 125 12.56 -1.76 5.57
C TRP A 125 12.95 -3.01 6.36
N GLY A 126 12.20 -3.28 7.43
CA GLY A 126 12.40 -4.43 8.31
C GLY A 126 13.60 -4.31 9.23
N SER A 127 13.64 -5.14 10.26
CA SER A 127 14.67 -5.11 11.32
C SER A 127 15.38 -6.46 11.44
N TYR A 128 15.49 -7.17 10.31
CA TYR A 128 15.95 -8.57 10.19
C TYR A 128 17.22 -8.84 10.98
N ILE A 129 18.22 -8.01 10.72
CA ILE A 129 19.52 -8.09 11.34
C ILE A 129 20.09 -6.68 11.48
N TYR A 130 20.72 -6.42 12.60
CA TYR A 130 21.60 -5.27 12.77
C TYR A 130 22.64 -5.57 13.85
N VAL A 131 23.72 -4.79 13.83
CA VAL A 131 24.80 -4.90 14.82
C VAL A 131 24.79 -3.66 15.69
N ILE A 132 24.89 -3.83 17.00
CA ILE A 132 25.10 -2.73 17.96
C ILE A 132 26.54 -2.74 18.41
N ASN A 133 27.10 -1.53 18.54
CA ASN A 133 28.37 -1.33 19.20
C ASN A 133 28.17 -1.48 20.72
N GLY A 134 28.63 -2.59 21.30
CA GLY A 134 28.45 -2.86 22.73
C GLY A 134 29.03 -1.76 23.63
N GLU A 135 30.17 -1.16 23.23
CA GLU A 135 30.79 -0.05 23.94
C GLU A 135 29.94 1.23 23.93
N LYS A 136 29.01 1.37 22.97
CA LYS A 136 28.14 2.54 22.80
C LYS A 136 26.66 2.20 22.97
N ILE A 137 26.34 1.19 23.79
CA ILE A 137 24.96 0.74 24.00
C ILE A 137 24.01 1.88 24.44
N THR A 138 24.50 2.88 25.16
CA THR A 138 23.71 4.06 25.58
C THR A 138 23.19 4.90 24.40
N SER A 139 23.78 4.78 23.20
CA SER A 139 23.24 5.42 21.99
C SER A 139 21.84 4.90 21.63
N MET A 140 21.44 3.72 22.11
CA MET A 140 20.08 3.16 21.92
C MET A 140 19.01 3.86 22.78
N ASP A 141 19.37 4.74 23.72
CA ASP A 141 18.41 5.42 24.59
C ASP A 141 17.38 6.25 23.81
N CYS A 142 17.75 6.74 22.62
CA CYS A 142 16.84 7.45 21.73
C CYS A 142 15.70 6.58 21.17
N LEU A 143 15.84 5.25 21.21
CA LEU A 143 14.88 4.25 20.74
C LEU A 143 14.06 3.60 21.88
N LYS A 144 14.24 4.02 23.13
CA LYS A 144 13.56 3.37 24.29
C LYS A 144 12.05 3.66 24.38
N SER A 145 11.54 4.61 23.60
CA SER A 145 10.11 4.91 23.52
C SER A 145 9.52 4.32 22.23
N ILE A 146 8.58 3.39 22.38
CA ILE A 146 7.87 2.81 21.24
C ILE A 146 6.88 3.85 20.70
N LYS A 147 7.07 4.29 19.45
CA LYS A 147 6.23 5.30 18.78
C LYS A 147 5.66 4.79 17.45
N GLN A 148 6.50 4.11 16.68
CA GLN A 148 6.20 3.44 15.42
C GLN A 148 7.05 2.15 15.35
N PRO A 149 6.90 1.28 14.34
CA PRO A 149 7.67 0.04 14.30
C PRO A 149 9.19 0.26 14.38
N ILE A 150 9.92 -0.71 14.95
CA ILE A 150 11.36 -0.56 15.26
C ILE A 150 12.20 -0.24 14.02
N ASP A 151 11.88 -0.84 12.89
CA ASP A 151 12.55 -0.57 11.61
C ASP A 151 12.38 0.90 11.19
N GLU A 152 11.18 1.46 11.41
CA GLU A 152 10.89 2.86 11.12
C GLU A 152 11.54 3.83 12.11
N GLU A 153 11.61 3.49 13.42
CA GLU A 153 12.34 4.31 14.40
C GLU A 153 13.85 4.29 14.19
N ILE A 154 14.45 3.13 13.86
CA ILE A 154 15.87 3.06 13.51
C ILE A 154 16.14 3.94 12.30
N LEU A 155 15.31 3.87 11.26
CA LEU A 155 15.43 4.74 10.09
C LEU A 155 15.30 6.22 10.48
N GLU A 156 14.29 6.61 11.25
CA GLU A 156 14.07 7.99 11.68
C GLU A 156 15.28 8.54 12.45
N CYS A 157 15.78 7.80 13.45
CA CYS A 157 16.95 8.17 14.24
C CYS A 157 18.24 8.21 13.41
N SER A 158 18.35 7.37 12.38
CA SER A 158 19.47 7.40 11.44
C SER A 158 19.42 8.64 10.56
N PHE A 159 18.26 8.96 9.98
CA PHE A 159 18.08 10.13 9.10
C PHE A 159 18.24 11.46 9.85
N ASN A 160 17.92 11.50 11.14
CA ASN A 160 18.06 12.72 11.95
C ASN A 160 19.40 12.81 12.71
N ASN A 161 20.33 11.86 12.49
CA ASN A 161 21.64 11.78 13.15
C ASN A 161 21.60 11.60 14.68
N SER A 162 20.46 11.17 15.25
CA SER A 162 20.40 10.75 16.66
C SER A 162 21.05 9.38 16.88
N LEU A 163 21.25 8.63 15.80
CA LEU A 163 21.96 7.36 15.78
C LEU A 163 22.98 7.34 14.64
N LYS A 164 24.27 7.11 14.93
CA LYS A 164 25.30 6.96 13.89
C LYS A 164 25.19 5.57 13.26
N THR A 165 24.40 5.48 12.21
CA THR A 165 24.13 4.22 11.51
C THR A 165 25.02 4.04 10.29
N LEU A 166 25.76 2.92 10.26
CA LEU A 166 26.52 2.48 9.08
C LEU A 166 25.68 1.48 8.27
N VAL A 167 25.33 1.83 7.04
CA VAL A 167 24.62 0.94 6.12
C VAL A 167 25.62 0.36 5.13
N ILE A 168 25.79 -0.96 5.15
CA ILE A 168 26.72 -1.70 4.28
C ILE A 168 26.02 -2.94 3.72
N ASP A 169 26.36 -3.35 2.51
CA ASP A 169 25.83 -4.57 1.91
C ASP A 169 26.88 -5.67 1.99
N THR A 170 26.64 -6.70 2.82
CA THR A 170 27.70 -7.62 3.27
C THR A 170 27.45 -9.08 2.91
N GLY A 171 26.23 -9.42 2.47
CA GLY A 171 25.84 -10.81 2.20
C GLY A 171 25.85 -11.72 3.44
N TRP A 172 25.94 -11.18 4.66
CA TRP A 172 26.17 -11.95 5.89
C TRP A 172 25.07 -12.94 6.28
N PHE A 173 23.88 -12.81 5.69
CA PHE A 173 22.68 -13.53 6.09
C PHE A 173 21.77 -13.88 4.92
N GLU A 174 20.83 -14.77 5.18
CA GLU A 174 19.67 -15.06 4.34
C GLU A 174 18.40 -14.78 5.11
N TYR A 175 17.39 -14.32 4.39
CA TYR A 175 16.10 -13.98 4.96
C TYR A 175 14.99 -14.02 3.90
N ASP A 176 13.79 -14.42 4.31
CA ASP A 176 12.59 -14.43 3.49
C ASP A 176 11.58 -13.39 4.02
N GLU A 177 11.57 -12.22 3.38
CA GLU A 177 10.75 -11.09 3.78
C GLU A 177 9.26 -11.35 3.64
N VAL A 178 8.87 -12.02 2.57
CA VAL A 178 7.46 -12.33 2.30
C VAL A 178 6.92 -13.27 3.35
N ASN A 179 7.75 -14.20 3.85
CA ASN A 179 7.34 -15.17 4.85
C ASN A 179 7.56 -14.74 6.30
N CYS A 180 8.18 -13.60 6.55
CA CYS A 180 8.44 -13.13 7.89
C CYS A 180 7.17 -12.89 8.72
N PRO A 181 7.12 -13.39 9.98
CA PRO A 181 6.00 -13.18 10.88
C PRO A 181 5.63 -11.70 11.10
N VAL A 182 6.62 -10.81 11.25
CA VAL A 182 6.38 -9.38 11.50
C VAL A 182 5.75 -8.71 10.28
N TYR A 183 6.32 -8.92 9.09
CA TYR A 183 5.77 -8.39 7.84
C TYR A 183 4.35 -8.89 7.57
N LYS A 184 4.13 -10.21 7.67
CA LYS A 184 2.80 -10.83 7.48
C LYS A 184 1.78 -10.30 8.48
N SER A 185 2.16 -10.18 9.75
CA SER A 185 1.27 -9.67 10.79
C SER A 185 0.93 -8.20 10.55
N ARG A 186 1.89 -7.37 10.15
CA ARG A 186 1.67 -5.96 9.81
C ARG A 186 0.75 -5.82 8.60
N GLY A 187 0.98 -6.62 7.54
CA GLY A 187 0.10 -6.67 6.37
C GLY A 187 -1.33 -7.10 6.71
N SER A 188 -1.49 -8.18 7.48
CA SER A 188 -2.80 -8.66 7.92
C SER A 188 -3.54 -7.63 8.77
N PHE A 189 -2.83 -6.96 9.68
CA PHE A 189 -3.39 -5.88 10.49
C PHE A 189 -3.95 -4.74 9.62
N PHE A 190 -3.22 -4.32 8.59
CA PHE A 190 -3.70 -3.29 7.66
C PHE A 190 -4.85 -3.75 6.76
N ILE A 191 -4.89 -5.02 6.35
CA ILE A 191 -6.05 -5.57 5.66
C ILE A 191 -7.31 -5.50 6.55
N GLU A 192 -7.20 -5.82 7.83
CA GLU A 192 -8.33 -5.71 8.78
C GLU A 192 -8.76 -4.26 9.03
N LYS A 193 -7.87 -3.28 8.87
CA LYS A 193 -8.22 -1.86 8.87
C LYS A 193 -8.95 -1.46 7.60
N ILE A 194 -8.43 -1.85 6.44
CA ILE A 194 -9.03 -1.58 5.14
C ILE A 194 -10.46 -2.14 5.06
N LYS A 195 -10.70 -3.36 5.56
CA LYS A 195 -12.05 -3.98 5.59
C LYS A 195 -13.09 -3.16 6.37
N LYS A 196 -12.66 -2.27 7.26
CA LYS A 196 -13.55 -1.41 8.06
C LYS A 196 -13.83 -0.06 7.38
N ILE A 197 -13.12 0.25 6.29
CA ILE A 197 -13.32 1.48 5.53
C ILE A 197 -14.51 1.26 4.59
N ASN A 198 -15.49 2.15 4.69
CA ASN A 198 -16.56 2.27 3.71
C ASN A 198 -16.89 3.77 3.53
N LEU A 199 -16.59 4.31 2.37
CA LEU A 199 -16.92 5.69 1.99
C LEU A 199 -18.34 5.82 1.42
N TRP A 200 -18.92 4.72 0.97
CA TRP A 200 -20.28 4.70 0.45
C TRP A 200 -21.30 4.82 1.58
N GLU A 201 -21.99 5.96 1.62
CA GLU A 201 -23.30 6.02 2.24
C GLU A 201 -24.33 5.31 1.35
N GLU A 202 -25.22 4.50 1.93
CA GLU A 202 -26.17 3.64 1.20
C GLU A 202 -26.92 4.42 0.11
N ARG A 203 -27.50 5.58 0.48
CA ARG A 203 -28.21 6.46 -0.47
C ARG A 203 -27.35 6.90 -1.65
N HIS A 204 -26.10 7.29 -1.40
CA HIS A 204 -25.21 7.75 -2.46
C HIS A 204 -24.75 6.59 -3.34
N LYS A 205 -24.51 5.41 -2.77
CA LYS A 205 -24.22 4.21 -3.55
C LYS A 205 -25.38 3.84 -4.46
N GLU A 206 -26.61 3.86 -3.94
CA GLU A 206 -27.82 3.61 -4.71
C GLU A 206 -27.95 4.60 -5.88
N GLN A 207 -27.79 5.90 -5.62
CA GLN A 207 -27.84 6.93 -6.66
C GLN A 207 -26.75 6.75 -7.72
N ALA A 208 -25.51 6.44 -7.34
CA ALA A 208 -24.42 6.18 -8.29
C ALA A 208 -24.73 4.95 -9.18
N VAL A 209 -25.25 3.89 -8.58
CA VAL A 209 -25.67 2.67 -9.28
C VAL A 209 -26.84 2.92 -10.22
N GLU A 210 -27.80 3.78 -9.86
CA GLU A 210 -28.88 4.16 -10.75
C GLU A 210 -28.40 4.96 -11.97
N ILE A 211 -27.46 5.90 -11.77
CA ILE A 211 -26.80 6.62 -12.88
C ILE A 211 -26.08 5.61 -13.78
N LEU A 212 -25.31 4.69 -13.21
CA LEU A 212 -24.61 3.64 -13.95
C LEU A 212 -25.57 2.78 -14.78
N LYS A 213 -26.69 2.31 -14.20
CA LYS A 213 -27.73 1.55 -14.93
C LYS A 213 -28.32 2.36 -16.07
N TYR A 214 -28.66 3.61 -15.81
CA TYR A 214 -29.21 4.49 -16.83
C TYR A 214 -28.25 4.66 -18.02
N LEU A 215 -26.97 4.93 -17.75
CA LEU A 215 -25.95 5.08 -18.80
C LEU A 215 -25.70 3.76 -19.54
N GLY A 216 -25.62 2.64 -18.83
CA GLY A 216 -25.44 1.31 -19.43
C GLY A 216 -26.59 0.94 -20.37
N GLU A 217 -27.83 1.13 -19.96
CA GLU A 217 -28.99 0.85 -20.82
C GLU A 217 -29.03 1.80 -22.04
N LYS A 218 -28.71 3.09 -21.87
CA LYS A 218 -28.63 4.02 -23.01
C LYS A 218 -27.53 3.66 -24.00
N ALA A 219 -26.36 3.28 -23.51
CA ALA A 219 -25.27 2.81 -24.36
C ALA A 219 -25.69 1.56 -25.14
N LYS A 220 -26.31 0.59 -24.46
CA LYS A 220 -26.82 -0.64 -25.09
C LYS A 220 -27.91 -0.38 -26.14
N GLU A 221 -28.87 0.51 -25.86
CA GLU A 221 -29.92 0.92 -26.81
C GLU A 221 -29.35 1.56 -28.09
N LEU A 222 -28.23 2.26 -27.95
CA LEU A 222 -27.55 2.99 -29.03
C LEU A 222 -26.40 2.21 -29.67
N ASP A 223 -26.18 0.96 -29.26
CA ASP A 223 -25.06 0.10 -29.70
C ASP A 223 -23.67 0.76 -29.48
N LEU A 224 -23.49 1.43 -28.34
CA LEU A 224 -22.25 2.11 -27.94
C LEU A 224 -21.42 1.25 -26.98
N SER A 225 -20.10 1.35 -27.09
CA SER A 225 -19.19 0.57 -26.25
C SER A 225 -18.83 1.31 -24.95
N LEU A 226 -19.55 1.00 -23.87
CA LEU A 226 -19.31 1.58 -22.54
C LEU A 226 -18.52 0.61 -21.66
N PHE A 227 -17.25 0.90 -21.41
CA PHE A 227 -16.33 0.06 -20.65
C PHE A 227 -16.19 0.52 -19.19
N ALA A 228 -15.91 -0.40 -18.28
CA ALA A 228 -15.39 -0.08 -16.95
C ALA A 228 -13.96 0.49 -17.05
N HIS A 229 -13.65 1.52 -16.26
CA HIS A 229 -12.35 2.20 -16.26
C HIS A 229 -11.80 2.35 -14.84
N ALA A 230 -10.50 2.64 -14.72
CA ALA A 230 -9.82 3.05 -13.48
C ALA A 230 -10.23 2.25 -12.22
N GLY A 231 -10.71 2.92 -11.16
CA GLY A 231 -11.05 2.31 -9.87
C GLY A 231 -12.20 1.31 -9.99
N THR A 232 -13.17 1.59 -10.86
CA THR A 232 -14.29 0.69 -11.13
C THR A 232 -13.85 -0.60 -11.81
N LEU A 233 -12.97 -0.52 -12.82
CA LEU A 233 -12.38 -1.70 -13.46
C LEU A 233 -11.59 -2.53 -12.45
N LEU A 234 -10.75 -1.88 -11.63
CA LEU A 234 -9.98 -2.55 -10.60
C LEU A 234 -10.88 -3.26 -9.59
N GLY A 235 -11.95 -2.60 -9.16
CA GLY A 235 -12.99 -3.17 -8.30
C GLY A 235 -13.61 -4.43 -8.90
N ILE A 236 -14.10 -4.36 -10.15
CA ILE A 236 -14.69 -5.49 -10.85
C ILE A 236 -13.75 -6.69 -10.88
N ILE A 237 -12.48 -6.49 -11.27
CA ILE A 237 -11.51 -7.58 -11.40
C ILE A 237 -11.08 -8.14 -10.04
N ARG A 238 -10.93 -7.28 -9.03
CA ARG A 238 -10.36 -7.69 -7.74
C ARG A 238 -11.41 -8.17 -6.74
N HIS A 239 -12.60 -7.57 -6.74
CA HIS A 239 -13.65 -7.73 -5.72
C HIS A 239 -15.00 -8.21 -6.25
N ASP A 240 -15.23 -8.13 -7.57
CA ASP A 240 -16.51 -8.43 -8.23
C ASP A 240 -17.56 -7.37 -7.90
N ASP A 241 -17.07 -6.21 -7.49
CA ASP A 241 -17.83 -5.10 -6.95
C ASP A 241 -17.00 -3.81 -7.01
N ILE A 242 -17.63 -2.65 -6.86
CA ILE A 242 -16.92 -1.39 -6.58
C ILE A 242 -16.24 -1.46 -5.21
N MET A 243 -15.09 -0.81 -5.07
CA MET A 243 -14.33 -0.85 -3.82
C MET A 243 -15.04 -0.04 -2.70
N PRO A 244 -15.12 -0.54 -1.46
CA PRO A 244 -15.75 0.19 -0.35
C PRO A 244 -15.07 1.52 0.00
N TRP A 245 -13.77 1.63 -0.23
CA TRP A 245 -12.96 2.82 0.04
C TRP A 245 -12.83 3.76 -1.16
N ASP A 246 -13.58 3.50 -2.23
CA ASP A 246 -13.76 4.42 -3.36
C ASP A 246 -15.08 5.18 -3.19
N ASP A 247 -15.27 6.31 -3.85
CA ASP A 247 -16.52 7.10 -3.72
C ASP A 247 -17.10 7.64 -5.04
N ASP A 248 -16.62 7.17 -6.18
CA ASP A 248 -17.25 7.36 -7.49
C ASP A 248 -17.20 6.11 -8.39
N ILE A 249 -17.70 6.25 -9.62
CA ILE A 249 -17.69 5.21 -10.65
C ILE A 249 -17.06 5.80 -11.90
N ASP A 250 -16.11 5.07 -12.48
CA ASP A 250 -15.37 5.43 -13.68
C ASP A 250 -15.71 4.47 -14.82
N LEU A 251 -16.15 5.04 -15.94
CA LEU A 251 -16.37 4.35 -17.19
C LEU A 251 -15.51 4.98 -18.29
N CYS A 252 -15.38 4.31 -19.43
CA CYS A 252 -14.79 4.91 -20.61
C CYS A 252 -15.46 4.47 -21.91
N MET A 253 -15.35 5.30 -22.95
CA MET A 253 -15.89 5.02 -24.28
C MET A 253 -15.05 5.68 -25.38
N ASP A 254 -15.27 5.30 -26.64
CA ASP A 254 -14.61 5.92 -27.80
C ASP A 254 -15.06 7.39 -27.94
N GLU A 255 -14.14 8.28 -28.26
CA GLU A 255 -14.41 9.71 -28.38
C GLU A 255 -15.43 10.04 -29.49
N ASN A 256 -15.60 9.15 -30.47
CA ASN A 256 -16.57 9.34 -31.55
C ASN A 256 -18.00 8.93 -31.14
N GLU A 257 -18.16 8.19 -30.03
CA GLU A 257 -19.45 7.71 -29.55
C GLU A 257 -20.10 8.65 -28.53
N ILE A 258 -19.30 9.46 -27.80
CA ILE A 258 -19.77 10.27 -26.67
C ILE A 258 -20.93 11.21 -27.06
N GLU A 259 -20.87 11.84 -28.22
CA GLU A 259 -21.89 12.80 -28.68
C GLU A 259 -23.28 12.16 -28.81
N LEU A 260 -23.36 10.89 -29.21
CA LEU A 260 -24.63 10.17 -29.30
C LEU A 260 -25.23 9.94 -27.91
N LEU A 261 -24.38 9.56 -26.94
CA LEU A 261 -24.81 9.40 -25.55
C LEU A 261 -25.24 10.74 -24.95
N LEU A 262 -24.48 11.82 -25.15
CA LEU A 262 -24.81 13.15 -24.63
C LEU A 262 -26.18 13.63 -25.11
N ARG A 263 -26.50 13.46 -26.40
CA ARG A 263 -27.83 13.81 -26.95
C ARG A 263 -28.97 12.99 -26.34
N ALA A 264 -28.71 11.72 -26.03
CA ALA A 264 -29.70 10.87 -25.37
C ALA A 264 -29.96 11.30 -23.92
N VAL A 265 -28.93 11.82 -23.23
CA VAL A 265 -29.04 12.33 -21.85
C VAL A 265 -29.53 13.78 -21.79
N GLU A 266 -29.28 14.61 -22.81
CA GLU A 266 -29.66 16.02 -22.83
C GLU A 266 -31.17 16.24 -22.62
N ASN A 267 -31.97 15.33 -23.15
CA ASN A 267 -33.44 15.33 -23.03
C ASN A 267 -33.95 14.72 -21.72
N ASP A 268 -33.07 14.23 -20.84
CA ASP A 268 -33.46 13.67 -19.55
C ASP A 268 -33.75 14.78 -18.52
N ASN A 269 -34.75 14.57 -17.66
CA ASN A 269 -35.15 15.56 -16.66
C ASN A 269 -34.39 15.42 -15.33
N MET A 270 -33.82 14.25 -15.06
CA MET A 270 -33.21 13.87 -13.79
C MET A 270 -31.69 13.83 -13.87
N ILE A 271 -31.13 13.22 -14.91
CA ILE A 271 -29.69 13.13 -15.13
C ILE A 271 -29.20 14.32 -15.93
N LYS A 272 -28.09 14.89 -15.49
CA LYS A 272 -27.37 15.96 -16.17
C LYS A 272 -25.92 15.54 -16.34
N PHE A 273 -25.25 16.21 -17.27
CA PHE A 273 -23.82 16.03 -17.47
C PHE A 273 -23.11 17.37 -17.56
N THR A 274 -21.81 17.34 -17.30
CA THR A 274 -20.94 18.50 -17.48
C THR A 274 -19.58 18.05 -17.98
N LYS A 275 -18.95 18.89 -18.79
CA LYS A 275 -17.64 18.62 -19.36
C LYS A 275 -16.53 19.04 -18.40
N ARG A 276 -15.47 18.25 -18.35
CA ARG A 276 -14.25 18.52 -17.61
C ARG A 276 -13.03 18.35 -18.48
N ILE A 277 -11.94 18.98 -18.03
CA ILE A 277 -10.63 18.88 -18.66
C ILE A 277 -9.66 18.30 -17.63
N TRP A 278 -9.05 17.17 -17.95
CA TRP A 278 -8.04 16.57 -17.10
C TRP A 278 -6.77 17.44 -17.10
N HIS A 279 -6.29 17.79 -15.91
CA HIS A 279 -5.21 18.76 -15.77
C HIS A 279 -3.88 18.32 -16.41
N LYS A 280 -3.58 17.01 -16.40
CA LYS A 280 -2.31 16.46 -16.91
C LYS A 280 -2.25 16.44 -18.44
N THR A 281 -3.31 15.93 -19.07
CA THR A 281 -3.36 15.68 -20.52
C THR A 281 -4.06 16.77 -21.29
N ARG A 282 -4.77 17.67 -20.59
CA ARG A 282 -5.71 18.64 -21.17
C ARG A 282 -6.83 17.99 -22.01
N SER A 283 -7.04 16.69 -21.84
CA SER A 283 -8.08 15.94 -22.54
C SER A 283 -9.40 16.02 -21.79
N GLU A 284 -10.50 15.99 -22.52
CA GLU A 284 -11.83 16.09 -21.93
C GLU A 284 -12.34 14.75 -21.38
N TYR A 285 -13.23 14.85 -20.40
CA TYR A 285 -14.03 13.76 -19.85
C TYR A 285 -15.35 14.35 -19.34
N TYR A 286 -16.33 13.49 -19.04
CA TYR A 286 -17.68 13.94 -18.68
C TYR A 286 -18.09 13.38 -17.32
N LYS A 287 -18.75 14.21 -16.51
CA LYS A 287 -19.39 13.77 -15.27
C LYS A 287 -20.89 13.72 -15.46
N PHE A 288 -21.53 12.62 -15.06
CA PHE A 288 -22.99 12.42 -15.09
C PHE A 288 -23.52 12.34 -13.67
N PHE A 289 -24.57 13.09 -13.36
CA PHE A 289 -25.06 13.29 -12.00
C PHE A 289 -26.54 13.61 -11.97
N TYR A 290 -27.18 13.43 -10.82
CA TYR A 290 -28.56 13.85 -10.61
C TYR A 290 -28.67 15.37 -10.48
N LYS A 291 -29.61 15.99 -11.19
CA LYS A 291 -29.89 17.43 -11.07
C LYS A 291 -30.11 17.87 -9.62
N ASP A 292 -30.83 17.05 -8.84
CA ASP A 292 -31.19 17.32 -7.44
C ASP A 292 -30.35 16.49 -6.44
N GLY A 293 -29.11 16.14 -6.79
CA GLY A 293 -28.16 15.45 -5.91
C GLY A 293 -27.57 16.35 -4.80
N GLU A 294 -26.60 15.83 -4.04
CA GLU A 294 -25.91 16.60 -3.00
C GLU A 294 -25.03 17.70 -3.63
N TYR A 295 -25.42 18.97 -3.45
CA TYR A 295 -24.65 20.11 -3.95
C TYR A 295 -23.48 20.45 -3.04
N LYS A 296 -22.36 20.86 -3.65
CA LYS A 296 -21.21 21.42 -2.94
C LYS A 296 -20.77 22.73 -3.58
N GLU A 297 -20.54 23.74 -2.75
CA GLU A 297 -20.09 25.05 -3.21
C GLU A 297 -18.79 24.95 -4.02
N GLY A 298 -18.75 25.68 -5.15
CA GLY A 298 -17.62 25.69 -6.07
C GLY A 298 -17.70 24.63 -7.17
N TYR A 299 -18.77 23.82 -7.22
CA TYR A 299 -18.96 22.79 -8.23
C TYR A 299 -20.32 22.95 -8.95
N ASP A 300 -20.31 22.89 -10.28
CA ASP A 300 -21.48 22.93 -11.18
C ASP A 300 -22.12 21.54 -11.38
N TYR A 301 -21.90 20.62 -10.44
CA TYR A 301 -22.44 19.26 -10.43
C TYR A 301 -22.72 18.82 -9.00
N THR A 302 -23.48 17.74 -8.85
CA THR A 302 -23.84 17.16 -7.56
C THR A 302 -23.13 15.83 -7.33
N PHE A 303 -23.09 15.41 -6.07
CA PHE A 303 -22.66 14.08 -5.65
C PHE A 303 -23.89 13.17 -5.42
N PRO A 304 -23.79 11.87 -5.71
CA PRO A 304 -22.70 11.17 -6.42
C PRO A 304 -22.74 11.45 -7.93
N PHE A 305 -21.68 11.06 -8.62
CA PHE A 305 -21.58 11.14 -10.07
C PHE A 305 -20.90 9.89 -10.64
N VAL A 306 -21.06 9.69 -11.95
CA VAL A 306 -20.33 8.71 -12.76
C VAL A 306 -19.48 9.47 -13.76
N ASP A 307 -18.19 9.16 -13.83
CA ASP A 307 -17.27 9.73 -14.82
C ASP A 307 -17.22 8.86 -16.07
N ILE A 308 -17.23 9.49 -17.24
CA ILE A 308 -16.93 8.85 -18.52
C ILE A 308 -15.67 9.50 -19.09
N TRP A 309 -14.58 8.73 -19.06
CA TRP A 309 -13.31 9.05 -19.70
C TRP A 309 -13.36 8.67 -21.18
N LEU A 310 -12.63 9.39 -22.03
CA LEU A 310 -12.62 9.14 -23.46
C LEU A 310 -11.34 8.40 -23.87
N LEU A 311 -11.50 7.49 -24.82
CA LEU A 311 -10.42 6.90 -25.58
C LEU A 311 -10.23 7.73 -26.84
N PHE A 312 -9.10 8.42 -27.01
CA PHE A 312 -8.80 9.19 -28.22
C PHE A 312 -7.95 8.36 -29.17
N ARG A 313 -8.41 8.17 -30.41
CA ARG A 313 -7.66 7.44 -31.42
C ARG A 313 -6.34 8.16 -31.76
N ARG A 314 -5.25 7.40 -31.79
CA ARG A 314 -3.88 7.86 -32.09
C ARG A 314 -3.21 6.98 -33.15
N GLY A 315 -3.94 6.70 -34.21
CA GLY A 315 -3.53 5.80 -35.30
C GLY A 315 -4.49 4.63 -35.46
N GLU A 316 -4.08 3.60 -36.21
CA GLU A 316 -4.95 2.46 -36.51
C GLU A 316 -5.26 1.59 -35.28
N ASN A 317 -4.24 1.33 -34.44
CA ASN A 317 -4.29 0.34 -33.36
C ASN A 317 -4.01 0.91 -31.96
N LEU A 318 -4.07 2.24 -31.81
CA LEU A 318 -3.66 2.93 -30.59
C LEU A 318 -4.73 3.91 -30.14
N TYR A 319 -5.02 3.88 -28.85
CA TYR A 319 -5.79 4.89 -28.13
C TYR A 319 -4.94 5.55 -27.05
N MET A 320 -5.28 6.80 -26.74
CA MET A 320 -4.84 7.51 -25.54
C MET A 320 -6.06 7.76 -24.68
N THR A 321 -6.05 7.31 -23.43
CA THR A 321 -7.13 7.62 -22.49
C THR A 321 -7.07 9.09 -22.06
N SER A 322 -8.21 9.67 -21.68
CA SER A 322 -8.28 11.04 -21.15
C SER A 322 -7.33 11.30 -19.98
N ASP A 323 -7.05 10.31 -19.14
CA ASP A 323 -6.12 10.38 -18.01
C ASP A 323 -4.64 10.14 -18.39
N GLY A 324 -4.35 9.75 -19.64
CA GLY A 324 -3.02 9.83 -20.25
C GLY A 324 -2.30 8.50 -20.45
N TYR A 325 -3.03 7.39 -20.52
CA TYR A 325 -2.46 6.06 -20.75
C TYR A 325 -2.60 5.67 -22.22
N GLU A 326 -1.49 5.24 -22.82
CA GLU A 326 -1.46 4.64 -24.14
C GLU A 326 -1.89 3.17 -24.07
N VAL A 327 -2.91 2.81 -24.83
CA VAL A 327 -3.54 1.48 -24.83
C VAL A 327 -3.81 1.02 -26.26
N LEU A 328 -3.69 -0.28 -26.51
CA LEU A 328 -3.95 -0.83 -27.83
C LEU A 328 -5.45 -0.97 -28.06
N THR A 329 -5.89 -0.86 -29.31
CA THR A 329 -7.28 -1.16 -29.68
C THR A 329 -7.68 -2.59 -29.24
N THR A 330 -6.75 -3.55 -29.33
CA THR A 330 -6.94 -4.93 -28.86
C THR A 330 -7.01 -5.08 -27.35
N ASP A 331 -6.61 -4.05 -26.58
CA ASP A 331 -6.78 -4.09 -25.12
C ASP A 331 -8.25 -3.90 -24.72
N TYR A 332 -9.03 -3.17 -25.53
CA TYR A 332 -10.46 -2.92 -25.30
C TYR A 332 -11.36 -3.86 -26.10
N PHE A 333 -11.03 -4.12 -27.38
CA PHE A 333 -11.93 -4.78 -28.32
C PHE A 333 -11.49 -6.20 -28.73
N PRO A 334 -12.43 -7.17 -28.87
CA PRO A 334 -13.83 -7.08 -28.47
C PRO A 334 -13.97 -7.06 -26.93
N GLY A 335 -14.83 -6.17 -26.42
CA GLY A 335 -15.12 -6.07 -25.00
C GLY A 335 -15.79 -7.32 -24.45
N LYS A 336 -15.56 -7.60 -23.16
CA LYS A 336 -16.19 -8.70 -22.43
C LYS A 336 -17.45 -8.18 -21.76
N ALA A 337 -18.62 -8.71 -22.12
CA ALA A 337 -19.87 -8.32 -21.48
C ALA A 337 -19.83 -8.57 -19.96
N TYR A 338 -20.31 -7.59 -19.18
CA TYR A 338 -20.36 -7.65 -17.73
C TYR A 338 -21.61 -6.91 -17.21
N GLU A 339 -22.14 -7.36 -16.07
CA GLU A 339 -23.28 -6.71 -15.41
C GLU A 339 -22.87 -6.25 -14.01
N LEU A 340 -22.50 -4.96 -13.87
CA LEU A 340 -22.24 -4.38 -12.57
C LEU A 340 -23.56 -3.84 -12.01
N TYR A 341 -24.08 -4.47 -10.95
CA TYR A 341 -25.40 -4.14 -10.38
C TYR A 341 -26.56 -4.18 -11.39
N LYS A 342 -26.52 -5.09 -12.38
CA LYS A 342 -27.47 -5.17 -13.52
C LYS A 342 -27.34 -4.06 -14.55
N ALA A 343 -26.35 -3.17 -14.45
CA ALA A 343 -26.03 -2.24 -15.52
C ALA A 343 -25.21 -2.98 -16.59
N PRO A 344 -25.64 -3.00 -17.87
CA PRO A 344 -24.88 -3.62 -18.93
C PRO A 344 -23.68 -2.74 -19.28
N ILE A 345 -22.48 -3.26 -19.06
CA ILE A 345 -21.21 -2.59 -19.40
C ILE A 345 -20.23 -3.61 -20.00
N LEU A 346 -19.07 -3.13 -20.43
CA LEU A 346 -17.98 -3.96 -20.94
C LEU A 346 -16.79 -3.93 -19.98
N VAL A 347 -16.14 -5.06 -19.79
CA VAL A 347 -14.77 -5.14 -19.25
C VAL A 347 -13.82 -5.18 -20.45
N PRO A 348 -12.71 -4.41 -20.45
CA PRO A 348 -11.73 -4.47 -21.52
C PRO A 348 -11.20 -5.90 -21.76
N HIS A 349 -10.89 -6.21 -23.03
CA HIS A 349 -10.38 -7.51 -23.44
C HIS A 349 -9.13 -7.93 -22.66
N ASN A 350 -8.15 -7.03 -22.54
CA ASN A 350 -6.88 -7.21 -21.84
C ASN A 350 -6.79 -6.25 -20.64
N HIS A 351 -7.70 -6.43 -19.68
CA HIS A 351 -7.78 -5.59 -18.49
C HIS A 351 -6.49 -5.63 -17.66
N GLU A 352 -5.76 -6.76 -17.65
CA GLU A 352 -4.49 -6.90 -16.94
C GLU A 352 -3.45 -5.91 -17.46
N SER A 353 -3.33 -5.77 -18.79
CA SER A 353 -2.42 -4.79 -19.39
C SER A 353 -2.82 -3.35 -19.09
N ILE A 354 -4.12 -3.06 -18.97
CA ILE A 354 -4.61 -1.71 -18.65
C ILE A 354 -4.34 -1.39 -17.18
N LEU A 355 -4.74 -2.29 -16.27
CA LEU A 355 -4.53 -2.14 -14.83
C LEU A 355 -3.05 -2.05 -14.47
N GLN A 356 -2.17 -2.79 -15.16
CA GLN A 356 -0.72 -2.69 -14.96
C GLN A 356 -0.15 -1.30 -15.29
N LYS A 357 -0.72 -0.61 -16.30
CA LYS A 357 -0.32 0.76 -16.67
C LYS A 357 -0.85 1.79 -15.68
N MET A 358 -2.08 1.61 -15.20
CA MET A 358 -2.75 2.54 -14.28
C MET A 358 -2.28 2.40 -12.84
N TYR A 359 -2.07 1.17 -12.39
CA TYR A 359 -1.87 0.82 -11.00
C TYR A 359 -0.71 -0.17 -10.88
N LYS A 360 0.51 0.35 -10.71
CA LYS A 360 1.69 -0.48 -10.47
C LYS A 360 1.45 -1.40 -9.26
N ASN A 361 1.64 -2.69 -9.46
CA ASN A 361 1.49 -3.77 -8.47
C ASN A 361 0.05 -3.94 -7.94
N TRP A 362 -0.96 -3.64 -8.75
CA TRP A 362 -2.37 -3.79 -8.38
C TRP A 362 -2.78 -5.22 -7.98
N ASP A 363 -2.10 -6.23 -8.49
CA ASP A 363 -2.32 -7.63 -8.18
C ASP A 363 -1.68 -8.08 -6.86
N LYS A 364 -0.83 -7.24 -6.27
CA LYS A 364 -0.03 -7.54 -5.07
C LYS A 364 -0.37 -6.68 -3.86
N TYR A 365 -0.93 -5.49 -4.06
CA TYR A 365 -1.24 -4.57 -2.96
C TYR A 365 -2.60 -3.90 -3.15
N ILE A 366 -3.30 -3.69 -2.02
CA ILE A 366 -4.34 -2.67 -1.94
C ILE A 366 -3.67 -1.36 -1.56
N LYS A 367 -4.03 -0.28 -2.27
CA LYS A 367 -3.63 1.09 -1.96
C LYS A 367 -4.90 1.91 -1.74
N VAL A 368 -5.12 2.31 -0.50
CA VAL A 368 -6.22 3.21 -0.12
C VAL A 368 -5.67 4.63 -0.08
N PHE A 369 -6.29 5.53 -0.83
CA PHE A 369 -5.97 6.95 -0.83
C PHE A 369 -6.92 7.70 0.09
N SER A 370 -6.47 8.85 0.62
CA SER A 370 -7.22 9.59 1.63
C SER A 370 -8.34 10.47 1.07
N TRP A 371 -8.32 10.78 -0.22
CA TRP A 371 -9.20 11.75 -0.86
C TRP A 371 -10.65 11.24 -0.99
N SER A 372 -11.63 12.10 -0.67
CA SER A 372 -13.05 11.87 -1.00
C SER A 372 -13.55 12.85 -2.04
N HIS A 373 -14.20 12.32 -3.08
CA HIS A 373 -14.87 13.08 -4.12
C HIS A 373 -16.13 13.79 -3.60
N ARG A 374 -16.82 13.22 -2.60
CA ARG A 374 -17.94 13.89 -1.92
C ARG A 374 -17.48 15.10 -1.11
N LYS A 375 -16.52 14.89 -0.19
CA LYS A 375 -16.09 15.94 0.76
C LYS A 375 -15.08 16.92 0.14
N LYS A 376 -14.39 16.53 -0.93
CA LYS A 376 -13.30 17.29 -1.59
C LYS A 376 -12.15 17.61 -0.63
N GLU A 377 -11.84 16.66 0.23
CA GLU A 377 -10.76 16.72 1.21
C GLU A 377 -10.29 15.31 1.53
N ASN A 378 -9.16 15.22 2.25
CA ASN A 378 -8.68 13.95 2.78
C ASN A 378 -9.51 13.56 4.00
N CYS A 379 -10.18 12.40 3.97
CA CYS A 379 -11.17 11.99 4.97
C CYS A 379 -10.97 10.59 5.55
N ILE A 380 -10.06 9.79 4.98
CA ILE A 380 -9.65 8.49 5.51
C ILE A 380 -8.13 8.38 5.53
N ASP A 381 -7.63 7.45 6.32
CA ASP A 381 -6.21 7.19 6.42
C ASP A 381 -5.71 6.46 5.18
N SER A 382 -4.56 6.90 4.65
CA SER A 382 -3.90 6.16 3.57
C SER A 382 -3.30 4.88 4.13
N ILE A 383 -3.53 3.76 3.44
CA ILE A 383 -3.01 2.45 3.84
C ILE A 383 -2.56 1.70 2.59
N ILE A 384 -1.38 1.08 2.66
CA ILE A 384 -0.93 0.11 1.66
C ILE A 384 -0.72 -1.22 2.37
N ALA A 385 -1.37 -2.25 1.87
CA ALA A 385 -1.31 -3.60 2.45
C ALA A 385 -1.10 -4.66 1.36
N PRO A 386 -0.27 -5.69 1.61
CA PRO A 386 -0.11 -6.80 0.70
C PRO A 386 -1.37 -7.65 0.63
N ILE A 387 -1.67 -8.17 -0.56
CA ILE A 387 -2.76 -9.09 -0.84
C ILE A 387 -2.26 -10.28 -1.65
N HIS A 388 -3.07 -11.32 -1.71
CA HIS A 388 -2.91 -12.41 -2.65
C HIS A 388 -4.06 -12.39 -3.65
N THR A 389 -3.72 -12.62 -4.91
CA THR A 389 -4.69 -12.74 -5.99
C THR A 389 -4.58 -14.10 -6.66
N ASP A 390 -5.66 -14.53 -7.30
CA ASP A 390 -5.58 -15.62 -8.26
C ASP A 390 -4.80 -15.15 -9.51
N GLY A 391 -4.46 -16.08 -10.41
CA GLY A 391 -3.76 -15.73 -11.65
C GLY A 391 -4.53 -14.80 -12.61
N LYS A 392 -5.72 -14.31 -12.22
CA LYS A 392 -6.56 -13.35 -12.93
C LYS A 392 -6.77 -12.05 -12.13
N GLY A 393 -6.08 -11.88 -10.99
CA GLY A 393 -6.15 -10.67 -10.17
C GLY A 393 -7.29 -10.62 -9.14
N ARG A 394 -8.11 -11.68 -9.01
CA ARG A 394 -9.16 -11.76 -7.98
C ARG A 394 -8.52 -11.96 -6.62
N ILE A 395 -8.90 -11.19 -5.60
CA ILE A 395 -8.38 -11.44 -4.24
C ILE A 395 -8.78 -12.84 -3.77
N ILE A 396 -7.80 -13.56 -3.21
CA ILE A 396 -8.01 -14.80 -2.49
C ILE A 396 -7.76 -14.55 -1.00
N ASN A 397 -8.67 -15.05 -0.15
CA ASN A 397 -8.44 -15.01 1.29
C ASN A 397 -7.27 -15.94 1.62
N GLN A 398 -6.28 -15.42 2.36
CA GLN A 398 -5.30 -16.28 3.03
C GLN A 398 -6.04 -17.07 4.10
N ASN A 399 -6.06 -18.40 3.97
CA ASN A 399 -6.48 -19.30 5.05
C ASN A 399 -5.40 -19.42 6.11
#